data_AF-U1NSC3-F1
#
_entry.id   AF-U1NSC3-F1
#
_cell.length_a   1.000
_cell.length_b   1.000
_cell.length_c   1.000
_cell.angle_alpha   90.00
_cell.angle_beta   90.00
_cell.angle_gamma   90.00
#
_symmetry.space_group_name_H-M   'P 1'
#
loop_
_entity.id
_entity.type
_entity.pdbx_description
1 polymer ?
#
loop_
_entity_poly.entity_id
_entity_poly.type
_entity_poly.pdbx_seq_one_letter_code
_entity_poly.pdbx_strand_id
1 'polypeptide(L)'
;MRLALIAHDEKKDDLIEFAREHEEWLSEAELMATGTTGKRLREATDLEIERKASGPLGGDMQIGGEIADGDCKGLIFLRDPLTAQPHEPDVSALLRICDVHDTPLATNEASATFLLEGLFADDR
;
A
#
# COMPACT_ATOMS: atom_id res chain seq x y z
N MET A 1 -5.43 -13.16 1.59
CA MET A 1 -4.16 -12.51 2.00
C MET A 1 -4.42 -11.02 2.16
N ARG A 2 -3.91 -10.31 3.19
CA ARG A 2 -4.12 -8.84 3.29
C ARG A 2 -2.94 -8.06 2.73
N LEU A 3 -3.24 -7.04 1.93
CA LEU A 3 -2.27 -6.18 1.24
C LEU A 3 -2.60 -4.71 1.46
N ALA A 4 -1.60 -3.91 1.83
CA ALA A 4 -1.75 -2.47 2.04
C ALA A 4 -1.32 -1.66 0.81
N LEU A 5 -2.14 -0.67 0.44
CA LEU A 5 -1.91 0.25 -0.68
C LEU A 5 -1.87 1.70 -0.19
N ILE A 6 -0.73 2.38 -0.35
CA ILE A 6 -0.51 3.77 0.06
C ILE A 6 0.14 4.53 -1.10
N ALA A 7 -0.19 5.81 -1.22
CA ALA A 7 0.50 6.69 -2.15
C ALA A 7 0.56 8.12 -1.61
N HIS A 8 1.67 8.83 -1.82
CA HIS A 8 1.70 10.29 -1.71
C HIS A 8 0.76 10.93 -2.74
N ASP A 9 0.39 12.20 -2.55
CA ASP A 9 -0.61 12.86 -3.40
C ASP A 9 -0.23 12.82 -4.89
N GLU A 10 1.02 13.16 -5.23
CA GLU A 10 1.55 13.11 -6.60
C GLU A 10 1.68 11.69 -7.18
N LYS A 11 1.46 10.65 -6.37
CA LYS A 11 1.58 9.23 -6.76
C LYS A 11 0.26 8.47 -6.75
N LYS A 12 -0.85 9.15 -6.45
CA LYS A 12 -2.17 8.51 -6.39
C LYS A 12 -2.69 8.14 -7.78
N ASP A 13 -2.39 8.94 -8.79
CA ASP A 13 -2.78 8.62 -10.18
C ASP A 13 -2.02 7.39 -10.68
N ASP A 14 -0.69 7.37 -10.49
CA ASP A 14 0.16 6.20 -10.76
C ASP A 14 -0.36 4.93 -10.05
N LEU A 15 -0.74 5.02 -8.77
CA LEU A 15 -1.28 3.86 -8.04
C LEU A 15 -2.64 3.38 -8.58
N ILE A 16 -3.48 4.28 -9.10
CA ILE A 16 -4.77 3.91 -9.69
C ILE A 16 -4.56 3.21 -11.03
N GLU A 17 -3.64 3.69 -11.86
CA GLU A 17 -3.27 3.04 -13.12
C GLU A 17 -2.69 1.65 -12.84
N PHE A 18 -1.71 1.56 -11.94
CA PHE A 18 -1.15 0.29 -11.48
C PHE A 18 -2.22 -0.68 -10.97
N ALA A 19 -3.20 -0.20 -10.18
CA ALA A 19 -4.26 -1.05 -9.66
C ALA A 19 -5.20 -1.58 -10.74
N ARG A 20 -5.42 -0.84 -11.83
CA ARG A 20 -6.20 -1.30 -12.98
C ARG A 20 -5.45 -2.34 -13.81
N GLU A 21 -4.15 -2.14 -14.01
CA GLU A 21 -3.30 -3.08 -14.74
C GLU A 21 -3.17 -4.43 -14.02
N HIS A 22 -3.23 -4.40 -12.68
CA HIS A 22 -3.08 -5.57 -11.82
C HIS A 22 -4.38 -5.95 -11.07
N GLU A 23 -5.54 -5.56 -11.58
CA GLU A 23 -6.82 -5.73 -10.91
C GLU A 23 -7.14 -7.20 -10.62
N GLU A 24 -6.76 -8.11 -11.53
CA GLU A 24 -6.92 -9.56 -11.36
C GLU A 24 -6.29 -10.05 -10.05
N TRP A 25 -4.99 -9.80 -9.84
CA TRP A 25 -4.28 -10.17 -8.60
C TRP A 25 -4.80 -9.41 -7.37
N LEU A 26 -5.04 -8.10 -7.50
CA LEU A 26 -5.48 -7.29 -6.38
C LEU A 26 -6.87 -7.71 -5.88
N SER A 27 -7.74 -8.23 -6.77
CA SER A 27 -9.07 -8.73 -6.40
C SER A 27 -9.04 -10.02 -5.57
N GLU A 28 -7.91 -10.75 -5.55
CA GLU A 28 -7.72 -11.96 -4.74
C GLU A 28 -7.24 -11.65 -3.31
N ALA A 29 -6.86 -10.40 -3.04
CA ALA A 29 -6.42 -9.92 -1.74
C ALA A 29 -7.50 -9.15 -0.98
N GLU A 30 -7.42 -9.21 0.34
CA GLU A 30 -8.12 -8.30 1.24
C GLU A 30 -7.33 -6.98 1.30
N LEU A 31 -7.78 -5.98 0.57
CA LEU A 31 -7.05 -4.73 0.41
C LEU A 31 -7.34 -3.73 1.53
N MET A 32 -6.30 -3.05 2.00
CA MET A 32 -6.43 -1.90 2.88
C MET A 32 -5.67 -0.70 2.33
N ALA A 33 -6.18 0.52 2.54
CA ALA A 33 -5.52 1.74 2.07
C ALA A 33 -5.79 2.93 2.97
N THR A 34 -4.87 3.90 2.98
CA THR A 34 -5.06 5.15 3.73
C THR A 34 -6.12 6.04 3.09
N GLY A 35 -6.66 6.94 3.90
CA GLY A 35 -7.85 7.76 3.65
C GLY A 35 -8.14 8.12 2.19
N THR A 36 -7.35 9.00 1.59
CA THR A 36 -7.61 9.50 0.22
C THR A 36 -7.27 8.45 -0.84
N THR A 37 -6.21 7.66 -0.65
CA THR A 37 -5.81 6.60 -1.58
C THR A 37 -6.92 5.57 -1.76
N GLY A 38 -7.43 5.00 -0.65
CA GLY A 38 -8.51 4.02 -0.71
C GLY A 38 -9.83 4.61 -1.21
N LYS A 39 -10.08 5.91 -1.03
CA LYS A 39 -11.23 6.57 -1.66
C LYS A 39 -11.10 6.55 -3.19
N ARG A 40 -9.96 7.02 -3.71
CA ARG A 40 -9.75 7.15 -5.16
C ARG A 40 -9.74 5.79 -5.87
N LEU A 41 -9.15 4.77 -5.25
CA LEU A 41 -9.13 3.42 -5.80
C LEU A 41 -10.56 2.85 -5.96
N ARG A 42 -11.41 2.95 -4.93
CA ARG A 42 -12.81 2.49 -5.01
C ARG A 42 -13.70 3.28 -5.98
N GLU A 43 -13.31 4.53 -6.30
CA GLU A 43 -14.01 5.32 -7.31
C GLU A 43 -13.57 4.96 -8.73
N ALA A 44 -12.41 4.32 -8.89
CA ALA A 44 -11.73 4.12 -10.17
C ALA A 44 -11.59 2.65 -10.60
N THR A 45 -11.91 1.71 -9.71
CA THR A 45 -11.77 0.25 -9.85
C THR A 45 -12.94 -0.44 -9.14
N ASP A 46 -13.15 -1.74 -9.39
CA ASP A 46 -14.18 -2.54 -8.71
C ASP A 46 -13.63 -3.24 -7.44
N LEU A 47 -12.43 -2.86 -6.99
CA LEU A 47 -11.75 -3.44 -5.84
C LEU A 47 -12.43 -3.07 -4.51
N GLU A 48 -12.67 -4.08 -3.67
CA GLU A 48 -13.09 -3.87 -2.28
C GLU A 48 -11.89 -3.47 -1.41
N ILE A 49 -11.95 -2.28 -0.81
CA ILE A 49 -10.83 -1.71 -0.04
C ILE A 49 -11.29 -1.22 1.32
N GLU A 50 -10.69 -1.77 2.38
CA GLU A 50 -10.80 -1.24 3.74
C GLU A 50 -10.06 0.09 3.84
N ARG A 51 -10.75 1.16 4.26
CA ARG A 51 -10.13 2.47 4.44
C ARG A 51 -9.68 2.68 5.87
N LYS A 52 -8.40 2.96 6.03
CA LYS A 52 -7.81 3.52 7.25
C LYS A 52 -7.89 5.06 7.24
N ALA A 53 -7.43 5.71 8.30
CA ALA A 53 -7.27 7.16 8.33
C ALA A 53 -6.30 7.63 7.23
N SER A 54 -6.27 8.93 6.92
CA SER A 54 -5.19 9.46 6.06
C SER A 54 -3.85 9.34 6.77
N GLY A 55 -2.75 9.22 6.00
CA GLY A 55 -1.39 9.15 6.54
C GLY A 55 -1.11 10.20 7.64
N PRO A 56 -1.30 11.51 7.36
CA PRO A 56 -1.12 12.58 8.35
C PRO A 56 -1.99 12.51 9.60
N LEU A 57 -3.08 11.73 9.58
CA LEU A 57 -3.98 11.55 10.72
C LEU A 57 -3.80 10.19 11.42
N GLY A 58 -2.68 9.51 11.16
CA GLY A 58 -2.32 8.24 11.80
C GLY A 58 -2.66 6.99 10.99
N GLY A 59 -3.08 7.14 9.72
CA GLY A 59 -3.34 5.99 8.84
C GLY A 59 -2.12 5.08 8.64
N ASP A 60 -0.93 5.68 8.57
CA ASP A 60 0.33 4.95 8.41
C ASP A 60 0.62 4.12 9.67
N MET A 61 0.30 4.65 10.86
CA MET A 61 0.44 3.92 12.12
C MET A 61 -0.58 2.79 12.26
N GLN A 62 -1.79 2.96 11.74
CA GLN A 62 -2.79 1.89 11.71
C GLN A 62 -2.31 0.71 10.88
N ILE A 63 -1.78 0.97 9.68
CA ILE A 63 -1.20 -0.08 8.81
C ILE A 63 0.07 -0.66 9.45
N GLY A 64 0.90 0.17 10.07
CA GLY A 64 2.07 -0.28 10.83
C GLY A 64 1.72 -1.24 11.98
N GLY A 65 0.57 -1.04 12.64
CA GLY A 65 0.04 -1.97 13.64
C GLY A 65 -0.31 -3.33 13.04
N GLU A 66 -1.02 -3.35 11.91
CA GLU A 66 -1.38 -4.58 11.18
C GLU A 66 -0.14 -5.34 10.70
N ILE A 67 0.92 -4.64 10.32
CA ILE A 67 2.22 -5.25 10.00
C ILE A 67 2.86 -5.85 11.25
N ALA A 68 2.85 -5.13 12.36
CA ALA A 68 3.43 -5.59 13.62
C ALA A 68 2.72 -6.83 14.19
N ASP A 69 1.40 -6.91 14.01
CA ASP A 69 0.56 -8.05 14.40
C ASP A 69 0.66 -9.23 13.41
N GLY A 70 1.31 -9.04 12.26
CA GLY A 70 1.51 -10.06 11.22
C GLY A 70 0.29 -10.27 10.31
N ASP A 71 -0.69 -9.37 10.37
CA ASP A 71 -1.94 -9.42 9.63
C ASP A 71 -1.82 -8.83 8.22
N CYS A 72 -0.79 -8.02 7.94
CA CYS A 72 -0.47 -7.48 6.62
C CYS A 72 0.68 -8.25 5.95
N LYS A 73 0.47 -8.82 4.76
CA LYS A 73 1.46 -9.66 4.06
C LYS A 73 2.29 -8.92 3.02
N GLY A 74 1.94 -7.68 2.72
CA GLY A 74 2.72 -6.82 1.83
C GLY A 74 2.24 -5.39 1.88
N LEU A 75 3.15 -4.47 1.59
CA LEU A 75 2.88 -3.05 1.50
C LEU A 75 3.38 -2.50 0.16
N ILE A 76 2.47 -1.94 -0.63
CA ILE A 76 2.79 -1.07 -1.76
C ILE A 76 2.61 0.37 -1.29
N PHE A 77 3.71 1.11 -1.19
CA PHE A 77 3.71 2.52 -0.84
C PHE A 77 4.40 3.35 -1.91
N LEU A 78 3.64 3.84 -2.91
CA LEU A 78 4.19 4.70 -3.95
C LEU A 78 4.53 6.09 -3.38
N ARG A 79 5.82 6.32 -3.15
CA ARG A 79 6.34 7.55 -2.55
C ARG A 79 6.70 8.56 -3.63
N ASP A 80 6.37 9.81 -3.36
CA ASP A 80 6.96 10.97 -4.06
C ASP A 80 8.32 11.31 -3.42
N PRO A 81 9.44 11.11 -4.14
CA PRO A 81 10.78 11.43 -3.63
C PRO A 81 11.17 12.91 -3.84
N LEU A 82 10.35 13.70 -4.53
CA LEU A 82 10.66 15.08 -4.91
C LEU A 82 9.97 16.11 -4.02
N THR A 83 8.96 15.70 -3.25
CA THR A 83 8.20 16.58 -2.34
C THR A 83 8.38 16.20 -0.89
N ALA A 84 8.71 17.18 -0.05
CA ALA A 84 8.77 16.99 1.40
C ALA A 84 7.38 16.69 1.97
N GLN A 85 7.25 15.61 2.74
CA GLN A 85 5.98 15.25 3.37
C GLN A 85 5.89 15.80 4.80
N PRO A 86 4.73 16.37 5.20
CA PRO A 86 4.52 16.83 6.57
C PRO A 86 4.61 15.72 7.64
N HIS A 87 4.45 14.46 7.23
CA HIS A 87 4.39 13.27 8.07
C HIS A 87 5.56 12.31 7.76
N GLU A 88 6.71 12.82 7.31
CA GLU A 88 7.90 12.01 7.02
C GLU A 88 8.37 11.11 8.19
N PRO A 89 8.23 11.50 9.48
CA PRO A 89 8.51 10.60 10.60
C PRO A 89 7.64 9.35 10.60
N ASP A 90 6.36 9.48 10.23
CA ASP A 90 5.41 8.37 10.19
C ASP A 90 5.75 7.44 9.02
N VAL A 91 6.08 8.01 7.85
CA VAL A 91 6.59 7.26 6.70
C VAL A 91 7.83 6.46 7.08
N SER A 92 8.82 7.09 7.72
CA SER A 92 10.05 6.44 8.14
C SER A 92 9.79 5.32 9.16
N ALA A 93 8.85 5.53 10.09
CA ALA A 93 8.45 4.52 11.06
C ALA A 93 7.76 3.32 10.39
N LEU A 94 6.94 3.56 9.36
CA LEU A 94 6.26 2.52 8.60
C LEU A 94 7.25 1.66 7.81
N LEU A 95 8.19 2.27 7.07
CA LEU A 95 9.21 1.50 6.34
C LEU A 95 10.05 0.66 7.29
N ARG A 96 10.46 1.24 8.43
CA ARG A 96 11.21 0.54 9.47
C ARG A 96 10.42 -0.64 10.04
N ILE A 97 9.09 -0.56 10.18
CA ILE A 97 8.32 -1.69 10.71
C ILE A 97 8.26 -2.85 9.71
N CYS A 98 8.23 -2.57 8.40
CA CYS A 98 8.36 -3.60 7.37
C CYS A 98 9.69 -4.33 7.49
N ASP A 99 10.80 -3.59 7.64
CA ASP A 99 12.14 -4.17 7.80
C ASP A 99 12.25 -5.05 9.04
N VAL A 100 11.63 -4.64 10.16
CA VAL A 100 11.67 -5.40 11.42
C VAL A 100 10.88 -6.71 11.33
N HIS A 101 9.75 -6.70 10.61
CA HIS A 101 8.84 -7.84 10.50
C HIS A 101 9.04 -8.65 9.20
N ASP A 102 10.11 -8.38 8.46
CA ASP A 102 10.42 -9.01 7.16
C ASP A 102 9.22 -9.01 6.20
N THR A 103 8.47 -7.91 6.22
CA THR A 103 7.25 -7.77 5.42
C THR A 103 7.60 -7.19 4.05
N PRO A 104 7.20 -7.84 2.93
CA PRO A 104 7.42 -7.32 1.59
C PRO A 104 6.96 -5.87 1.44
N LEU A 105 7.86 -5.02 0.95
CA LEU A 105 7.63 -3.59 0.79
C LEU A 105 8.08 -3.15 -0.61
N ALA A 106 7.17 -2.49 -1.31
CA ALA A 106 7.43 -1.84 -2.59
C ALA A 106 7.23 -0.33 -2.46
N THR A 107 8.23 0.46 -2.85
CA THR A 107 8.17 1.93 -2.75
C THR A 107 8.04 2.66 -4.09
N ASN A 108 7.98 1.89 -5.19
CA ASN A 108 7.80 2.35 -6.56
C ASN A 108 7.09 1.25 -7.38
N GLU A 109 6.57 1.59 -8.56
CA GLU A 109 5.80 0.67 -9.41
C GLU A 109 6.60 -0.58 -9.80
N ALA A 110 7.86 -0.43 -10.21
CA ALA A 110 8.68 -1.58 -10.60
C ALA A 110 8.81 -2.61 -9.46
N SER A 111 9.09 -2.15 -8.24
CA SER A 111 9.11 -3.01 -7.06
C SER A 111 7.72 -3.57 -6.70
N ALA A 112 6.65 -2.82 -6.99
CA ALA A 112 5.28 -3.24 -6.71
C ALA A 112 4.85 -4.39 -7.63
N THR A 113 5.22 -4.35 -8.92
CA THR A 113 4.98 -5.45 -9.86
C THR A 113 5.65 -6.73 -9.38
N PHE A 114 6.95 -6.70 -9.04
CA PHE A 114 7.66 -7.87 -8.54
C PHE A 114 7.11 -8.38 -7.19
N LEU A 115 6.65 -7.47 -6.33
CA LEU A 115 6.00 -7.84 -5.08
C LEU A 115 4.70 -8.60 -5.35
N LEU A 116 3.83 -8.11 -6.23
CA LEU A 116 2.61 -8.82 -6.60
C LEU A 116 2.93 -10.18 -7.23
N GLU A 117 3.84 -10.21 -8.21
CA GLU A 117 4.26 -11.46 -8.84
C GLU A 117 4.74 -12.50 -7.80
N GLY A 118 5.53 -12.06 -6.81
CA GLY A 118 6.01 -12.93 -5.75
C GLY A 118 4.92 -13.39 -4.77
N LEU A 119 3.99 -12.51 -4.41
CA LEU A 119 2.88 -12.84 -3.49
C LEU A 119 1.87 -13.82 -4.10
N PHE A 120 1.66 -13.74 -5.42
CA PHE A 120 0.71 -14.58 -6.15
C PHE A 120 1.39 -15.70 -6.96
N ALA A 121 2.71 -15.91 -6.78
CA ALA A 121 3.46 -16.96 -7.49
C ALA A 121 2.99 -18.38 -7.12
N ASP A 122 2.47 -18.58 -5.91
CA ASP A 122 2.04 -19.90 -5.39
C ASP A 122 0.61 -20.31 -5.80
N ASP A 123 -0.12 -19.46 -6.54
CA ASP A 123 -1.43 -19.79 -7.15
C ASP A 123 -1.29 -20.32 -8.61
N ARG A 124 -0.11 -20.84 -8.98
CA ARG A 124 0.17 -21.52 -10.26
C ARG A 124 0.54 -22.99 -10.11
#